data_AF-F4P6Z9-F1
#
_entry.id   AF-F4P6Z9-F1
#
_cell.length_a   1.000
_cell.length_b   1.000
_cell.length_c   1.000
_cell.angle_alpha   90.00
_cell.angle_beta   90.00
_cell.angle_gamma   90.00
#
_symmetry.space_group_name_H-M   'P 1'
#
loop_
_entity.id
_entity.type
_entity.pdbx_description
1 polymer ?
#
loop_
_entity_poly.entity_id
_entity_poly.type
_entity_poly.pdbx_seq_one_letter_code
_entity_poly.pdbx_strand_id
1 'polypeptide(L)'
;MLLTTFLGTLAIATVTALSHSPADYRIYAPHVNGKSATINGGDIHYTPGGSVLTGPVPIYLIYYGGWNQTQKNLIETFTNGLSSSAWWKTQQKYYYQKDATSPKVYVDNHVTVAGTASNNYSVGKAFSGSMIKDLIQAYITNGTFPENSNAIYYIVSTADVTEVRSKSGFCGDYCAYHSDIHLKSGTTVYFGYGGLLPANCVNGCAPPPNQTSSPNNDVSVDALLSAMAHEIVETISDPDLFNTGWVDYVYQENADKCAWTYGNVTIADNGASYNMGWGGKNYLIQQNWDPETQSCTLGESGSHPSSSSTTTAKKTTTTTTTTTIKPTTTTTTIKPTTTTTTTKKTTTTTIKPTTTTTTTTIKPTTTTTTTTTTTVEPITTTAEPITTAETATTVETATSVPTATTPCDMTDFCCMYLGHYC
;
A
#
# COMPACT_ATOMS: atom_id res chain seq x y z
N MET A 1 -72.05 27.72 9.16
CA MET A 1 -70.89 27.68 8.23
C MET A 1 -69.73 28.39 8.93
N LEU A 2 -68.92 27.64 9.68
CA LEU A 2 -67.64 28.12 10.20
C LEU A 2 -66.56 27.67 9.21
N LEU A 3 -65.84 28.63 8.62
CA LEU A 3 -64.68 28.36 7.79
C LEU A 3 -63.44 28.62 8.64
N THR A 4 -62.82 27.55 9.12
CA THR A 4 -61.53 27.56 9.83
C THR A 4 -60.41 27.65 8.82
N THR A 5 -59.69 28.77 8.79
CA THR A 5 -58.42 28.93 8.07
C THR A 5 -57.27 28.42 8.95
N PHE A 6 -56.69 27.29 8.57
CA PHE A 6 -55.43 26.78 9.11
C PHE A 6 -54.27 27.56 8.46
N LEU A 7 -53.54 28.37 9.22
CA LEU A 7 -52.22 28.84 8.82
C LEU A 7 -51.21 27.74 9.19
N GLY A 8 -50.74 27.00 8.18
CA GLY A 8 -49.60 26.10 8.32
C GLY A 8 -48.30 26.90 8.33
N THR A 9 -47.58 26.86 9.45
CA THR A 9 -46.20 27.32 9.53
C THR A 9 -45.30 26.33 8.80
N LEU A 10 -44.80 26.73 7.64
CA LEU A 10 -43.75 26.01 6.91
C LEU A 10 -42.42 26.27 7.62
N ALA A 11 -42.04 25.37 8.53
CA ALA A 11 -40.69 25.34 9.09
C ALA A 11 -39.73 24.87 7.98
N ILE A 12 -39.06 25.84 7.34
CA ILE A 12 -37.93 25.55 6.47
C ILE A 12 -36.77 25.14 7.39
N ALA A 13 -36.62 23.83 7.60
CA ALA A 13 -35.39 23.29 8.14
C ALA A 13 -34.29 23.55 7.09
N THR A 14 -33.53 24.63 7.29
CA THR A 14 -32.26 24.82 6.62
C THR A 14 -31.36 23.66 7.02
N VAL A 15 -31.27 22.65 6.16
CA VAL A 15 -30.16 21.70 6.19
C VAL A 15 -28.94 22.54 5.86
N THR A 16 -28.25 23.05 6.87
CA THR A 16 -26.87 23.49 6.69
C THR A 16 -26.10 22.24 6.32
N ALA A 17 -25.95 22.02 5.02
CA ALA A 17 -24.92 21.16 4.50
C ALA A 17 -23.61 21.70 5.08
N LEU A 18 -23.07 21.00 6.09
CA LEU A 18 -21.67 21.10 6.42
C LEU A 18 -20.93 20.71 5.14
N SER A 19 -20.57 21.72 4.36
CA SER A 19 -19.58 21.61 3.32
C SER A 19 -18.32 21.09 4.00
N HIS A 20 -18.14 19.79 3.95
CA HIS A 20 -16.85 19.17 4.21
C HIS A 20 -15.94 19.73 3.12
N SER A 21 -15.17 20.75 3.50
CA SER A 21 -14.02 21.20 2.73
C SER A 21 -13.18 19.95 2.43
N PRO A 22 -12.70 19.73 1.20
CA PRO A 22 -11.90 18.56 0.89
C PRO A 22 -10.58 18.69 1.67
N ALA A 23 -10.51 18.02 2.81
CA ALA A 23 -9.26 17.79 3.52
C ALA A 23 -8.45 16.79 2.70
N ASP A 24 -7.80 17.29 1.65
CA ASP A 24 -7.08 16.49 0.68
C ASP A 24 -5.57 16.81 0.66
N TYR A 25 -5.06 17.48 1.68
CA TYR A 25 -3.68 17.96 1.71
C TYR A 25 -2.94 17.61 3.00
N ARG A 26 -2.85 16.33 3.35
CA ARG A 26 -1.83 15.80 4.28
C ARG A 26 -1.48 14.38 3.86
N ILE A 27 -0.66 14.26 2.83
CA ILE A 27 0.02 13.01 2.51
C ILE A 27 1.46 13.44 2.26
N TYR A 28 2.33 13.14 3.22
CA TYR A 28 3.76 13.21 3.02
C TYR A 28 4.13 11.88 2.39
N ALA A 29 4.21 11.91 1.06
CA ALA A 29 4.67 10.78 0.29
C ALA A 29 6.20 10.89 0.13
N PRO A 30 6.91 9.82 -0.25
CA PRO A 30 8.28 9.94 -0.75
C PRO A 30 8.28 10.87 -1.96
N HIS A 31 8.62 12.13 -1.71
CA HIS A 31 8.67 13.17 -2.71
C HIS A 31 9.74 12.82 -3.75
N VAL A 32 9.42 13.10 -5.01
CA VAL A 32 10.36 12.93 -6.12
C VAL A 32 11.68 13.68 -5.88
N ASN A 33 12.76 13.15 -6.45
CA ASN A 33 14.11 13.75 -6.57
C ASN A 33 15.07 13.55 -5.40
N GLY A 34 14.99 12.45 -4.64
CA GLY A 34 16.13 12.00 -3.82
C GLY A 34 16.60 13.00 -2.76
N LYS A 35 15.76 13.99 -2.41
CA LYS A 35 16.09 14.93 -1.34
C LYS A 35 15.96 14.14 -0.06
N SER A 36 17.09 13.84 0.59
CA SER A 36 17.08 13.32 1.96
C SER A 36 16.09 14.12 2.77
N ALA A 37 15.27 13.43 3.55
CA ALA A 37 14.39 14.06 4.51
C ALA A 37 15.19 15.12 5.28
N THR A 38 14.91 16.39 5.04
CA THR A 38 15.29 17.39 6.01
C THR A 38 14.46 17.02 7.23
N ILE A 39 15.10 16.65 8.34
CA ILE A 39 14.43 16.45 9.64
C ILE A 39 13.97 17.84 10.12
N ASN A 40 13.05 18.44 9.39
CA ASN A 40 12.28 19.61 9.78
C ASN A 40 11.09 19.04 10.55
N GLY A 41 10.93 19.40 11.82
CA GLY A 41 9.82 18.83 12.60
C GLY A 41 10.22 18.11 13.90
N GLY A 42 11.51 17.88 14.14
CA GLY A 42 11.98 17.23 15.37
C GLY A 42 11.54 15.76 15.49
N ASP A 43 11.36 15.31 16.73
CA ASP A 43 11.02 13.94 17.09
C ASP A 43 9.56 13.61 16.77
N ILE A 44 9.31 12.38 16.34
CA ILE A 44 7.93 11.89 16.22
C ILE A 44 7.38 11.57 17.61
N HIS A 45 6.08 11.83 17.80
CA HIS A 45 5.37 11.56 19.03
C HIS A 45 4.04 10.88 18.73
N TYR A 46 3.51 10.19 19.75
CA TYR A 46 2.20 9.57 19.69
C TYR A 46 1.17 10.46 20.37
N THR A 47 0.05 10.70 19.70
CA THR A 47 -1.13 11.33 20.31
C THR A 47 -2.05 10.25 20.89
N PRO A 48 -2.32 10.24 22.22
CA PRO A 48 -3.20 9.24 22.82
C PRO A 48 -4.58 9.21 22.15
N GLY A 49 -5.01 8.01 21.75
CA GLY A 49 -6.25 7.80 20.99
C GLY A 49 -6.07 7.85 19.46
N GLY A 50 -4.92 8.31 18.97
CA GLY A 50 -4.55 8.26 17.56
C GLY A 50 -4.49 6.84 17.03
N SER A 51 -4.93 6.63 15.79
CA SER A 51 -5.08 5.32 15.16
C SER A 51 -3.72 4.66 14.90
N VAL A 52 -3.61 3.36 15.15
CA VAL A 52 -2.44 2.52 14.83
C VAL A 52 -2.94 1.08 14.57
N LEU A 53 -2.45 0.42 13.53
CA LEU A 53 -2.78 -0.98 13.26
C LEU A 53 -1.94 -1.90 14.16
N THR A 54 -2.58 -2.53 15.14
CA THR A 54 -1.87 -3.30 16.19
C THR A 54 -2.09 -4.81 16.13
N GLY A 55 -2.99 -5.29 15.28
CA GLY A 55 -3.15 -6.73 15.01
C GLY A 55 -2.33 -7.20 13.81
N PRO A 56 -2.34 -8.52 13.49
CA PRO A 56 -1.80 -9.04 12.24
C PRO A 56 -2.36 -8.29 11.03
N VAL A 57 -1.49 -7.79 10.15
CA VAL A 57 -1.85 -6.94 9.01
C VAL A 57 -1.85 -7.76 7.71
N PRO A 58 -3.01 -8.27 7.27
CA PRO A 58 -3.14 -8.84 5.94
C PRO A 58 -3.06 -7.74 4.88
N ILE A 59 -2.25 -7.98 3.85
CA ILE A 59 -2.13 -7.13 2.67
C ILE A 59 -2.84 -7.80 1.49
N TYR A 60 -3.79 -7.09 0.88
CA TYR A 60 -4.49 -7.51 -0.32
C TYR A 60 -3.93 -6.77 -1.53
N LEU A 61 -3.21 -7.47 -2.41
CA LEU A 61 -2.55 -6.85 -3.56
C LEU A 61 -3.49 -6.82 -4.77
N ILE A 62 -3.69 -5.63 -5.34
CA ILE A 62 -4.44 -5.42 -6.58
C ILE A 62 -3.43 -5.08 -7.69
N TYR A 63 -3.12 -6.07 -8.52
CA TYR A 63 -2.26 -5.91 -9.69
C TYR A 63 -3.03 -5.24 -10.82
N TYR A 64 -2.89 -3.93 -10.96
CA TYR A 64 -3.56 -3.14 -11.97
C TYR A 64 -2.71 -3.01 -13.24
N GLY A 65 -3.20 -3.59 -14.33
CA GLY A 65 -2.54 -3.61 -15.64
C GLY A 65 -1.86 -4.93 -16.00
N GLY A 66 -1.01 -4.89 -17.02
CA GLY A 66 -0.37 -6.06 -17.64
C GLY A 66 0.82 -6.63 -16.87
N TRP A 67 0.58 -7.23 -15.69
CA TRP A 67 1.62 -7.81 -14.84
C TRP A 67 2.04 -9.23 -15.25
N ASN A 68 3.36 -9.49 -15.28
CA ASN A 68 3.88 -10.85 -15.45
C ASN A 68 4.10 -11.57 -14.11
N GLN A 69 4.19 -12.90 -14.14
CA GLN A 69 4.29 -13.71 -12.93
C GLN A 69 5.60 -13.50 -12.16
N THR A 70 6.71 -13.22 -12.83
CA THR A 70 8.02 -12.98 -12.19
C THR A 70 7.96 -11.73 -11.31
N GLN A 71 7.36 -10.66 -11.80
CA GLN A 71 7.18 -9.41 -11.05
C GLN A 71 6.23 -9.60 -9.86
N LYS A 72 5.10 -10.29 -10.06
CA LYS A 72 4.17 -10.62 -8.97
C LYS A 72 4.86 -11.43 -7.87
N ASN A 73 5.57 -12.49 -8.24
CA ASN A 73 6.32 -13.32 -7.30
C ASN A 73 7.35 -12.51 -6.51
N LEU A 74 8.03 -11.55 -7.14
CA LEU A 74 8.99 -10.68 -6.47
C LEU A 74 8.32 -9.79 -5.42
N ILE A 75 7.19 -9.16 -5.76
CA ILE A 75 6.39 -8.34 -4.84
C ILE A 75 5.86 -9.19 -3.69
N GLU A 76 5.26 -10.35 -3.97
CA GLU A 76 4.70 -11.22 -2.94
C GLU A 76 5.80 -11.79 -2.02
N THR A 77 6.97 -12.15 -2.56
CA THR A 77 8.13 -12.60 -1.77
C THR A 77 8.64 -11.48 -0.87
N PHE A 78 8.73 -10.26 -1.40
CA PHE A 78 9.09 -9.08 -0.62
C PHE A 78 8.13 -8.88 0.55
N THR A 79 6.83 -8.74 0.26
CA THR A 79 5.80 -8.44 1.26
C THR A 79 5.72 -9.50 2.36
N ASN A 80 5.76 -10.79 2.01
CA ASN A 80 5.70 -11.87 3.00
C ASN A 80 6.94 -12.00 3.88
N GLY A 81 8.08 -11.43 3.48
CA GLY A 81 9.31 -11.47 4.26
C GLY A 81 9.54 -10.27 5.17
N LEU A 82 8.72 -9.21 5.06
CA LEU A 82 8.85 -7.99 5.88
C LEU A 82 8.97 -8.32 7.37
N SER A 83 8.03 -9.09 7.91
CA SER A 83 7.99 -9.56 9.30
C SER A 83 9.23 -10.30 9.80
N SER A 84 10.03 -10.87 8.89
CA SER A 84 11.25 -11.61 9.25
C SER A 84 12.50 -10.72 9.26
N SER A 85 12.40 -9.49 8.74
CA SER A 85 13.52 -8.56 8.64
C SER A 85 13.85 -7.92 9.98
N ALA A 86 15.13 -7.59 10.20
CA ALA A 86 15.53 -6.76 11.34
C ALA A 86 14.85 -5.38 11.29
N TRP A 87 14.66 -4.85 10.08
CA TRP A 87 13.98 -3.58 9.81
C TRP A 87 12.57 -3.53 10.39
N TRP A 88 11.81 -4.64 10.35
CA TRP A 88 10.47 -4.71 10.95
C TRP A 88 10.45 -4.61 12.48
N LYS A 89 11.58 -4.86 13.16
CA LYS A 89 11.67 -4.67 14.61
C LYS A 89 11.50 -3.21 15.00
N THR A 90 11.90 -2.27 14.14
CA THR A 90 11.64 -0.84 14.35
C THR A 90 10.13 -0.57 14.37
N GLN A 91 9.39 -1.19 13.43
CA GLN A 91 7.94 -1.00 13.35
C GLN A 91 7.20 -1.54 14.59
N GLN A 92 7.69 -2.62 15.20
CA GLN A 92 7.11 -3.18 16.44
C GLN A 92 7.25 -2.27 17.67
N LYS A 93 8.05 -1.18 17.60
CA LYS A 93 8.17 -0.20 18.69
C LYS A 93 7.01 0.79 18.72
N TYR A 94 6.28 0.93 17.61
CA TYR A 94 5.08 1.74 17.51
C TYR A 94 3.93 1.08 18.28
N TYR A 95 3.02 1.88 18.83
CA TYR A 95 1.92 1.38 19.64
C TYR A 95 0.68 2.28 19.59
N TYR A 96 -0.47 1.67 19.84
CA TYR A 96 -1.70 2.34 20.22
C TYR A 96 -1.78 2.50 21.74
N GLN A 97 -2.27 3.65 22.21
CA GLN A 97 -2.62 3.86 23.62
C GLN A 97 -3.79 4.83 23.71
N LYS A 98 -4.93 4.38 24.25
CA LYS A 98 -6.17 5.18 24.29
C LYS A 98 -6.01 6.51 25.04
N ASP A 99 -5.32 6.48 26.17
CA ASP A 99 -5.04 7.63 27.03
C ASP A 99 -3.74 7.35 27.83
N ALA A 100 -3.21 8.37 28.51
CA ALA A 100 -1.95 8.26 29.24
C ALA A 100 -1.93 7.18 30.34
N THR A 101 -3.09 6.65 30.75
CA THR A 101 -3.22 5.63 31.80
C THR A 101 -3.45 4.22 31.27
N SER A 102 -3.87 4.10 30.00
CA SER A 102 -4.14 2.82 29.36
C SER A 102 -2.84 2.07 29.03
N PRO A 103 -2.83 0.73 29.04
CA PRO A 103 -1.67 -0.03 28.58
C PRO A 103 -1.41 0.22 27.09
N LYS A 104 -0.14 0.18 26.70
CA LYS A 104 0.28 0.25 25.30
C LYS A 104 -0.02 -1.08 24.60
N VAL A 105 -0.57 -1.02 23.40
CA VAL A 105 -0.73 -2.16 22.50
C VAL A 105 0.20 -1.94 21.32
N TYR A 106 1.27 -2.73 21.25
CA TYR A 106 2.31 -2.56 20.22
C TYR A 106 1.88 -3.15 18.88
N VAL A 107 2.48 -2.64 17.80
CA VAL A 107 2.30 -3.19 16.46
C VAL A 107 2.74 -4.66 16.43
N ASP A 108 1.90 -5.51 15.81
CA ASP A 108 2.15 -6.94 15.71
C ASP A 108 3.27 -7.28 14.70
N ASN A 109 3.90 -8.44 14.89
CA ASN A 109 4.99 -8.90 14.03
C ASN A 109 4.51 -9.57 12.73
N HIS A 110 3.22 -9.59 12.39
CA HIS A 110 2.72 -10.35 11.24
C HIS A 110 2.15 -9.45 10.15
N VAL A 111 2.88 -9.39 9.02
CA VAL A 111 2.43 -8.87 7.74
C VAL A 111 2.49 -9.99 6.73
N THR A 112 1.42 -10.18 5.97
CA THR A 112 1.33 -11.26 4.99
C THR A 112 0.51 -10.82 3.79
N VAL A 113 0.86 -11.32 2.62
CA VAL A 113 -0.07 -11.28 1.48
C VAL A 113 -1.21 -12.24 1.79
N ALA A 114 -2.42 -11.71 1.99
CA ALA A 114 -3.60 -12.49 2.34
C ALA A 114 -4.49 -12.81 1.12
N GLY A 115 -4.32 -12.07 0.03
CA GLY A 115 -5.00 -12.32 -1.22
C GLY A 115 -4.46 -11.41 -2.33
N THR A 116 -4.63 -11.85 -3.56
CA THR A 116 -4.25 -11.06 -4.74
C THR A 116 -5.38 -11.04 -5.75
N ALA A 117 -5.49 -9.93 -6.48
CA ALA A 117 -6.41 -9.79 -7.60
C ALA A 117 -5.66 -9.21 -8.80
N SER A 118 -6.01 -9.68 -10.00
CA SER A 118 -5.54 -9.07 -11.24
C SER A 118 -6.65 -8.21 -11.81
N ASN A 119 -6.30 -6.98 -12.19
CA ASN A 119 -7.21 -6.04 -12.80
C ASN A 119 -6.68 -5.64 -14.18
N ASN A 120 -7.38 -6.02 -15.24
CA ASN A 120 -6.99 -5.72 -16.62
C ASN A 120 -7.58 -4.39 -17.09
N TYR A 121 -7.13 -3.29 -16.47
CA TYR A 121 -7.52 -1.92 -16.82
C TYR A 121 -9.03 -1.64 -16.70
N SER A 122 -9.70 -2.16 -15.67
CA SER A 122 -11.17 -2.12 -15.53
C SER A 122 -11.77 -0.71 -15.51
N VAL A 123 -10.97 0.30 -15.17
CA VAL A 123 -11.37 1.71 -15.15
C VAL A 123 -10.52 2.58 -16.11
N GLY A 124 -9.79 1.94 -17.03
CA GLY A 124 -8.89 2.61 -17.99
C GLY A 124 -7.45 2.74 -17.50
N LYS A 125 -6.62 3.49 -18.23
CA LYS A 125 -5.21 3.72 -17.90
C LYS A 125 -4.94 5.04 -17.18
N ALA A 126 -5.96 5.88 -17.02
CA ALA A 126 -5.88 7.12 -16.29
C ALA A 126 -6.69 6.97 -15.00
N PHE A 127 -6.01 7.13 -13.86
CA PHE A 127 -6.55 6.99 -12.52
C PHE A 127 -6.70 8.36 -11.89
N SER A 128 -7.82 8.56 -11.20
CA SER A 128 -7.89 9.55 -10.14
C SER A 128 -7.84 8.86 -8.78
N GLY A 129 -7.40 9.57 -7.75
CA GLY A 129 -7.47 9.07 -6.37
C GLY A 129 -8.88 8.58 -5.96
N SER A 130 -9.96 9.18 -6.49
CA SER A 130 -11.33 8.71 -6.26
C SER A 130 -11.62 7.35 -6.90
N MET A 131 -11.07 7.07 -8.09
CA MET A 131 -11.23 5.78 -8.78
C MET A 131 -10.57 4.63 -8.01
N ILE A 132 -9.47 4.90 -7.28
CA ILE A 132 -8.85 3.92 -6.39
C ILE A 132 -9.80 3.53 -5.26
N LYS A 133 -10.44 4.53 -4.63
CA LYS A 133 -11.40 4.27 -3.54
C LYS A 133 -12.59 3.45 -4.03
N ASP A 134 -13.14 3.79 -5.20
CA ASP A 134 -14.23 3.05 -5.83
C ASP A 134 -13.84 1.61 -6.18
N LEU A 135 -12.61 1.40 -6.66
CA LEU A 135 -12.09 0.08 -7.01
C LEU A 135 -11.98 -0.82 -5.78
N ILE A 136 -11.40 -0.34 -4.69
CA ILE A 136 -11.29 -1.09 -3.43
C ILE A 136 -12.67 -1.40 -2.88
N GLN A 137 -13.57 -0.41 -2.86
CA GLN A 137 -14.97 -0.61 -2.45
C GLN A 137 -15.63 -1.74 -3.27
N ALA A 138 -15.41 -1.78 -4.59
CA ALA A 138 -15.97 -2.83 -5.44
C ALA A 138 -15.39 -4.23 -5.12
N TYR A 139 -14.07 -4.35 -4.90
CA TYR A 139 -13.45 -5.62 -4.52
C TYR A 139 -13.98 -6.17 -3.19
N ILE A 140 -14.22 -5.29 -2.22
CA ILE A 140 -14.79 -5.66 -0.92
C ILE A 140 -16.27 -6.04 -1.07
N THR A 141 -17.07 -5.19 -1.75
CA THR A 141 -18.52 -5.41 -1.91
C THR A 141 -18.82 -6.70 -2.69
N ASN A 142 -18.00 -7.04 -3.68
CA ASN A 142 -18.14 -8.25 -4.47
C ASN A 142 -17.59 -9.51 -3.77
N GLY A 143 -17.09 -9.39 -2.53
CA GLY A 143 -16.53 -10.50 -1.77
C GLY A 143 -15.21 -11.05 -2.30
N THR A 144 -14.50 -10.29 -3.14
CA THR A 144 -13.15 -10.71 -3.60
C THR A 144 -12.15 -10.61 -2.46
N PHE A 145 -12.24 -9.55 -1.66
CA PHE A 145 -11.51 -9.40 -0.41
C PHE A 145 -12.49 -9.16 0.75
N PRO A 146 -12.17 -9.57 1.98
CA PRO A 146 -13.00 -9.27 3.14
C PRO A 146 -12.94 -7.77 3.45
N GLU A 147 -13.97 -7.25 4.12
CA GLU A 147 -13.93 -5.94 4.78
C GLU A 147 -13.12 -6.08 6.09
N ASN A 148 -11.99 -5.38 6.19
CA ASN A 148 -11.07 -5.52 7.34
C ASN A 148 -10.36 -4.19 7.65
N SER A 149 -10.68 -3.62 8.82
CA SER A 149 -10.09 -2.38 9.32
C SER A 149 -8.70 -2.55 9.95
N ASN A 150 -8.08 -3.72 9.83
CA ASN A 150 -6.67 -3.96 10.19
C ASN A 150 -5.87 -4.47 8.98
N ALA A 151 -6.42 -4.33 7.77
CA ALA A 151 -5.78 -4.73 6.51
C ALA A 151 -5.27 -3.52 5.72
N ILE A 152 -4.37 -3.79 4.78
CA ILE A 152 -3.96 -2.82 3.75
C ILE A 152 -4.40 -3.36 2.39
N TYR A 153 -5.23 -2.61 1.67
CA TYR A 153 -5.58 -2.91 0.28
C TYR A 153 -4.61 -2.15 -0.62
N TYR A 154 -3.63 -2.82 -1.20
CA TYR A 154 -2.52 -2.16 -1.89
C TYR A 154 -2.66 -2.30 -3.41
N ILE A 155 -2.82 -1.19 -4.12
CA ILE A 155 -2.84 -1.17 -5.59
C ILE A 155 -1.41 -1.04 -6.09
N VAL A 156 -1.03 -1.93 -7.02
CA VAL A 156 0.22 -1.81 -7.78
C VAL A 156 -0.08 -1.70 -9.27
N SER A 157 0.27 -0.56 -9.88
CA SER A 157 0.00 -0.29 -11.29
C SER A 157 1.18 -0.59 -12.21
N THR A 158 0.94 -0.94 -13.48
CA THR A 158 1.99 -1.00 -14.50
C THR A 158 2.35 0.39 -15.03
N ALA A 159 3.55 0.51 -15.62
CA ALA A 159 4.12 1.81 -16.01
C ALA A 159 3.35 2.55 -17.11
N ASP A 160 2.38 1.91 -17.76
CA ASP A 160 1.49 2.53 -18.75
C ASP A 160 0.21 3.12 -18.14
N VAL A 161 0.11 3.14 -16.80
CA VAL A 161 -0.98 3.75 -16.04
C VAL A 161 -0.53 5.10 -15.49
N THR A 162 -1.32 6.13 -15.73
CA THR A 162 -1.16 7.45 -15.12
C THR A 162 -2.09 7.55 -13.93
N GLU A 163 -1.59 8.02 -12.79
CA GLU A 163 -2.42 8.28 -11.62
C GLU A 163 -2.21 9.71 -11.13
N VAL A 164 -3.33 10.39 -10.88
CA VAL A 164 -3.37 11.77 -10.43
C VAL A 164 -4.30 11.89 -9.22
N ARG A 165 -3.72 12.31 -8.10
CA ARG A 165 -4.43 12.67 -6.88
C ARG A 165 -4.39 14.18 -6.68
N SER A 166 -5.55 14.83 -6.71
CA SER A 166 -5.72 16.23 -6.30
C SER A 166 -4.72 17.21 -6.95
N LYS A 167 -4.47 16.99 -8.25
CA LYS A 167 -3.50 17.69 -9.14
C LYS A 167 -2.03 17.30 -8.98
N SER A 168 -1.69 16.42 -8.04
CA SER A 168 -0.39 15.78 -7.92
C SER A 168 -0.40 14.44 -8.67
N GLY A 169 0.63 14.17 -9.45
CA GLY A 169 0.75 12.94 -10.24
C GLY A 169 1.78 11.97 -9.68
N PHE A 170 1.45 10.67 -9.74
CA PHE A 170 2.46 9.63 -9.63
C PHE A 170 3.58 9.91 -10.63
N CYS A 171 4.83 9.69 -10.22
CA CYS A 171 6.01 9.93 -11.04
C CYS A 171 6.32 11.42 -11.32
N GLY A 172 5.57 12.34 -10.72
CA GLY A 172 5.82 13.79 -10.81
C GLY A 172 5.94 14.45 -9.43
N ASP A 173 5.10 14.03 -8.49
CA ASP A 173 4.99 14.63 -7.16
C ASP A 173 5.27 13.62 -6.04
N TYR A 174 4.93 12.35 -6.26
CA TYR A 174 5.12 11.22 -5.34
C TYR A 174 5.47 9.92 -6.06
N CYS A 175 6.09 9.01 -5.32
CA CYS A 175 6.48 7.68 -5.79
C CYS A 175 5.59 6.54 -5.27
N ALA A 176 4.84 6.81 -4.21
CA ALA A 176 3.76 5.98 -3.66
C ALA A 176 2.96 6.86 -2.69
N TYR A 177 1.85 6.37 -2.17
CA TYR A 177 1.17 6.98 -1.03
C TYR A 177 0.26 5.98 -0.31
N HIS A 178 -0.10 6.28 0.94
CA HIS A 178 -1.16 5.61 1.67
C HIS A 178 -2.30 6.58 2.04
N SER A 179 -3.50 6.04 2.30
CA SER A 179 -4.66 6.81 2.74
C SER A 179 -5.78 5.87 3.24
N ASP A 180 -6.89 6.44 3.70
CA ASP A 180 -8.07 5.73 4.15
C ASP A 180 -9.27 5.86 3.19
N ILE A 181 -10.21 4.92 3.34
CA ILE A 181 -11.50 4.89 2.68
C ILE A 181 -12.57 4.64 3.72
N HIS A 182 -13.52 5.57 3.83
CA HIS A 182 -14.78 5.31 4.51
C HIS A 182 -15.71 4.56 3.56
N LEU A 183 -15.90 3.27 3.80
CA LEU A 183 -16.75 2.41 2.97
C LEU A 183 -18.23 2.75 3.15
N LYS A 184 -19.05 2.34 2.17
CA LYS A 184 -20.51 2.44 2.23
C LYS A 184 -21.14 1.70 3.42
N SER A 185 -20.43 0.72 3.99
CA SER A 185 -20.84 0.02 5.21
C SER A 185 -20.69 0.87 6.48
N GLY A 186 -19.94 1.98 6.41
CA GLY A 186 -19.57 2.81 7.55
C GLY A 186 -18.21 2.45 8.16
N THR A 187 -17.58 1.37 7.70
CA THR A 187 -16.25 0.95 8.16
C THR A 187 -15.15 1.73 7.43
N THR A 188 -14.14 2.20 8.17
CA THR A 188 -12.91 2.74 7.60
C THR A 188 -11.94 1.60 7.31
N VAL A 189 -11.37 1.59 6.10
CA VAL A 189 -10.29 0.69 5.69
C VAL A 189 -9.14 1.49 5.09
N TYR A 190 -7.96 0.87 5.01
CA TYR A 190 -6.71 1.55 4.68
C TYR A 190 -6.09 0.97 3.42
N PHE A 191 -5.48 1.83 2.61
CA PHE A 191 -4.95 1.44 1.31
C PHE A 191 -3.62 2.11 1.01
N GLY A 192 -2.84 1.45 0.16
CA GLY A 192 -1.64 1.99 -0.43
C GLY A 192 -1.74 1.99 -1.95
N TYR A 193 -1.01 2.91 -2.59
CA TYR A 193 -0.83 2.95 -4.03
C TYR A 193 0.65 3.10 -4.36
N GLY A 194 1.11 2.27 -5.30
CA GLY A 194 2.40 2.41 -5.94
C GLY A 194 2.33 1.92 -7.39
N GLY A 195 3.37 2.20 -8.17
CA GLY A 195 3.40 1.79 -9.57
C GLY A 195 4.78 1.42 -10.07
N LEU A 196 4.80 0.69 -11.18
CA LEU A 196 6.01 0.58 -11.98
C LEU A 196 6.36 1.94 -12.59
N LEU A 197 7.65 2.25 -12.60
CA LEU A 197 8.22 3.49 -13.06
C LEU A 197 8.32 3.52 -14.59
N PRO A 198 7.73 4.53 -15.27
CA PRO A 198 8.10 4.89 -16.62
C PRO A 198 9.61 5.24 -16.71
N ALA A 199 10.21 5.12 -17.90
CA ALA A 199 11.65 5.37 -18.07
C ALA A 199 12.09 6.77 -17.64
N ASN A 200 11.27 7.80 -17.89
CA ASN A 200 11.52 9.19 -17.47
C ASN A 200 11.35 9.42 -15.96
N CYS A 201 10.89 8.40 -15.23
CA CYS A 201 10.60 8.44 -13.80
C CYS A 201 11.73 7.96 -12.91
N VAL A 202 12.58 7.09 -13.46
CA VAL A 202 13.53 6.29 -12.68
C VAL A 202 14.41 7.18 -11.81
N ASN A 203 14.86 8.31 -12.35
CA ASN A 203 15.73 9.24 -11.60
C ASN A 203 15.02 9.93 -10.43
N GLY A 204 13.69 10.02 -10.45
CA GLY A 204 12.89 10.66 -9.41
C GLY A 204 12.42 9.69 -8.32
N CYS A 205 12.15 8.43 -8.69
CA CYS A 205 11.49 7.46 -7.81
C CYS A 205 12.25 6.16 -7.54
N ALA A 206 13.34 5.88 -8.24
CA ALA A 206 14.23 4.75 -7.89
C ALA A 206 15.32 5.21 -6.93
N PRO A 207 15.74 4.34 -5.98
CA PRO A 207 16.89 4.61 -5.13
C PRO A 207 18.09 5.08 -5.96
N PRO A 208 18.73 6.22 -5.63
CA PRO A 208 19.86 6.76 -6.38
C PRO A 208 20.95 5.75 -6.77
N PRO A 209 21.39 4.83 -5.89
CA PRO A 209 22.42 3.85 -6.27
C PRO A 209 21.91 2.75 -7.23
N ASN A 210 20.59 2.63 -7.43
CA ASN A 210 19.96 1.56 -8.22
C ASN A 210 19.16 2.06 -9.44
N GLN A 211 19.45 3.27 -9.96
CA GLN A 211 18.74 3.83 -11.11
C GLN A 211 19.09 3.14 -12.44
N THR A 212 20.25 2.49 -12.53
CA THR A 212 20.73 1.82 -13.75
C THR A 212 20.79 0.30 -13.63
N SER A 213 20.96 -0.21 -12.42
CA SER A 213 21.02 -1.62 -12.09
C SER A 213 20.34 -1.83 -10.75
N SER A 214 19.62 -2.94 -10.58
CA SER A 214 18.90 -3.23 -9.35
C SER A 214 19.13 -4.67 -8.89
N PRO A 215 18.95 -4.98 -7.59
CA PRO A 215 19.36 -6.27 -7.05
C PRO A 215 18.59 -7.46 -7.67
N ASN A 216 17.38 -7.22 -8.18
CA ASN A 216 16.55 -8.24 -8.83
C ASN A 216 16.45 -8.09 -10.35
N ASN A 217 17.31 -7.26 -10.95
CA ASN A 217 17.36 -6.97 -12.40
C ASN A 217 16.04 -6.42 -12.99
N ASP A 218 15.22 -5.77 -12.16
CA ASP A 218 14.04 -5.03 -12.56
C ASP A 218 13.99 -3.73 -11.71
N VAL A 219 14.61 -2.68 -12.23
CA VAL A 219 14.76 -1.37 -11.55
C VAL A 219 13.41 -0.81 -11.12
N SER A 220 12.39 -1.01 -11.96
CA SER A 220 11.06 -0.49 -11.70
C SER A 220 10.37 -1.24 -10.56
N VAL A 221 10.46 -2.56 -10.52
CA VAL A 221 9.90 -3.33 -9.41
C VAL A 221 10.68 -3.06 -8.13
N ASP A 222 12.02 -3.05 -8.17
CA ASP A 222 12.85 -2.79 -6.98
C ASP A 222 12.60 -1.40 -6.39
N ALA A 223 12.40 -0.38 -7.23
CA ALA A 223 11.99 0.95 -6.77
C ALA A 223 10.59 0.93 -6.11
N LEU A 224 9.63 0.23 -6.72
CA LEU A 224 8.31 0.03 -6.15
C LEU A 224 8.40 -0.65 -4.77
N LEU A 225 9.27 -1.65 -4.57
CA LEU A 225 9.40 -2.31 -3.26
C LEU A 225 9.90 -1.35 -2.16
N SER A 226 10.85 -0.45 -2.51
CA SER A 226 11.35 0.55 -1.57
C SER A 226 10.27 1.55 -1.14
N ALA A 227 9.48 2.05 -2.11
CA ALA A 227 8.37 2.95 -1.83
C ALA A 227 7.20 2.21 -1.14
N MET A 228 6.94 0.97 -1.52
CA MET A 228 5.90 0.14 -0.88
C MET A 228 6.20 -0.14 0.59
N ALA A 229 7.47 -0.38 0.95
CA ALA A 229 7.86 -0.56 2.34
C ALA A 229 7.56 0.71 3.17
N HIS A 230 7.91 1.87 2.61
CA HIS A 230 7.65 3.20 3.18
C HIS A 230 6.16 3.35 3.50
N GLU A 231 5.30 3.18 2.49
CA GLU A 231 3.86 3.35 2.68
C GLU A 231 3.26 2.32 3.65
N ILE A 232 3.75 1.07 3.66
CA ILE A 232 3.22 0.04 4.55
C ILE A 232 3.46 0.41 6.01
N VAL A 233 4.65 0.90 6.36
CA VAL A 233 4.95 1.24 7.75
C VAL A 233 4.22 2.49 8.21
N GLU A 234 4.01 3.46 7.32
CA GLU A 234 3.21 4.66 7.57
C GLU A 234 1.73 4.31 7.75
N THR A 235 1.16 3.51 6.84
CA THR A 235 -0.22 3.01 6.98
C THR A 235 -0.44 2.30 8.32
N ILE A 236 0.58 1.67 8.90
CA ILE A 236 0.45 0.95 10.17
C ILE A 236 0.59 1.89 11.37
N SER A 237 1.52 2.85 11.33
CA SER A 237 1.79 3.78 12.43
C SER A 237 0.85 4.98 12.48
N ASP A 238 0.28 5.35 11.34
CA ASP A 238 -0.69 6.44 11.18
C ASP A 238 -1.68 6.17 10.01
N PRO A 239 -2.56 5.16 10.12
CA PRO A 239 -3.51 4.81 9.06
C PRO A 239 -4.55 5.88 8.72
N ASP A 240 -4.80 6.87 9.58
CA ASP A 240 -5.96 7.75 9.52
C ASP A 240 -5.55 9.22 9.53
N LEU A 241 -5.79 9.91 8.41
CA LEU A 241 -5.44 11.32 8.21
C LEU A 241 -6.14 12.29 9.19
N PHE A 242 -7.24 11.88 9.81
CA PHE A 242 -8.03 12.69 10.74
C PHE A 242 -7.87 12.28 12.20
N ASN A 243 -7.46 11.04 12.47
CA ASN A 243 -7.14 10.54 13.80
C ASN A 243 -5.67 10.09 13.86
N THR A 244 -4.78 11.07 13.69
CA THR A 244 -3.35 10.85 13.49
C THR A 244 -2.71 10.06 14.63
N GLY A 245 -2.00 8.99 14.29
CA GLY A 245 -1.23 8.15 15.19
C GLY A 245 0.12 8.76 15.56
N TRP A 246 1.17 8.35 14.86
CA TRP A 246 2.56 8.74 15.12
C TRP A 246 3.09 9.71 14.06
N VAL A 247 3.28 10.96 14.47
CA VAL A 247 3.77 12.03 13.61
C VAL A 247 4.64 13.00 14.40
N ASP A 248 5.37 13.87 13.70
CA ASP A 248 6.02 15.02 14.33
C ASP A 248 5.10 16.28 14.38
N TYR A 249 5.65 17.45 14.74
CA TYR A 249 4.83 18.68 14.82
C TYR A 249 4.43 19.26 13.45
N VAL A 250 5.05 18.84 12.34
CA VAL A 250 4.69 19.21 10.97
C VAL A 250 4.02 18.06 10.20
N TYR A 251 3.60 17.00 10.90
CA TYR A 251 2.94 15.82 10.33
C TYR A 251 3.82 14.94 9.44
N GLN A 252 5.15 14.96 9.57
CA GLN A 252 5.99 13.91 9.00
C GLN A 252 5.81 12.61 9.78
N GLU A 253 5.62 11.52 9.05
CA GLU A 253 5.48 10.18 9.59
C GLU A 253 6.84 9.49 9.76
N ASN A 254 6.84 8.21 10.10
CA ASN A 254 8.06 7.46 10.39
C ASN A 254 8.96 7.26 9.15
N ALA A 255 8.42 6.83 8.01
CA ALA A 255 9.24 6.58 6.84
C ALA A 255 9.64 7.90 6.15
N ASP A 256 8.80 8.93 6.19
CA ASP A 256 9.12 10.30 5.77
C ASP A 256 10.42 10.82 6.37
N LYS A 257 10.61 10.62 7.68
CA LYS A 257 11.82 11.05 8.40
C LYS A 257 13.09 10.42 7.86
N CYS A 258 12.95 9.27 7.20
CA CYS A 258 14.04 8.46 6.68
C CYS A 258 14.03 8.35 5.17
N ALA A 259 13.19 9.16 4.50
CA ALA A 259 13.07 9.16 3.06
C ALA A 259 14.45 9.39 2.41
N TRP A 260 14.76 8.56 1.42
CA TRP A 260 15.99 8.54 0.65
C TRP A 260 17.27 8.22 1.44
N THR A 261 17.14 7.70 2.66
CA THR A 261 18.27 7.20 3.46
C THR A 261 18.28 5.67 3.47
N TYR A 262 19.42 5.06 3.24
CA TYR A 262 19.53 3.60 3.02
C TYR A 262 20.49 2.90 3.99
N GLY A 263 21.11 3.64 4.90
CA GLY A 263 22.08 3.12 5.86
C GLY A 263 23.28 2.46 5.17
N ASN A 264 23.78 1.39 5.77
CA ASN A 264 24.85 0.59 5.19
C ASN A 264 24.31 -0.29 4.06
N VAL A 265 24.96 -0.22 2.90
CA VAL A 265 24.63 -1.03 1.72
C VAL A 265 25.75 -2.01 1.40
N THR A 266 25.38 -3.13 0.81
CA THR A 266 26.27 -4.10 0.16
C THR A 266 26.08 -4.00 -1.36
N ILE A 267 27.15 -4.25 -2.13
CA ILE A 267 27.11 -4.22 -3.59
C ILE A 267 26.99 -5.65 -4.11
N ALA A 268 25.96 -5.92 -4.93
CA ALA A 268 25.76 -7.18 -5.61
C ALA A 268 26.69 -7.31 -6.83
N ASP A 269 26.83 -8.53 -7.36
CA ASP A 269 27.69 -8.82 -8.52
C ASP A 269 27.36 -7.98 -9.77
N ASN A 270 26.09 -7.57 -9.92
CA ASN A 270 25.63 -6.73 -11.03
C ASN A 270 25.83 -5.22 -10.78
N GLY A 271 26.49 -4.84 -9.68
CA GLY A 271 26.75 -3.45 -9.30
C GLY A 271 25.63 -2.76 -8.51
N ALA A 272 24.48 -3.42 -8.33
CA ALA A 272 23.37 -2.86 -7.57
C ALA A 272 23.64 -2.85 -6.06
N SER A 273 23.15 -1.83 -5.37
CA SER A 273 23.19 -1.74 -3.90
C SER A 273 21.99 -2.45 -3.28
N TYR A 274 22.19 -3.10 -2.13
CA TYR A 274 21.12 -3.66 -1.29
C TYR A 274 21.49 -3.54 0.18
N ASN A 275 20.51 -3.46 1.08
CA ASN A 275 20.73 -3.37 2.53
C ASN A 275 19.99 -4.45 3.32
N MET A 276 19.18 -5.28 2.66
CA MET A 276 18.51 -6.43 3.25
C MET A 276 18.16 -7.47 2.19
N GLY A 277 17.74 -8.66 2.63
CA GLY A 277 17.38 -9.74 1.71
C GLY A 277 16.69 -10.91 2.41
N TRP A 278 15.79 -11.56 1.68
CA TRP A 278 15.07 -12.76 2.09
C TRP A 278 14.47 -13.44 0.86
N GLY A 279 14.01 -14.69 0.99
CA GLY A 279 13.40 -15.43 -0.13
C GLY A 279 14.34 -15.61 -1.34
N GLY A 280 15.66 -15.55 -1.13
CA GLY A 280 16.65 -15.59 -2.22
C GLY A 280 16.69 -14.32 -3.08
N LYS A 281 16.18 -13.20 -2.55
CA LYS A 281 16.14 -11.88 -3.18
C LYS A 281 16.84 -10.86 -2.29
N ASN A 282 17.41 -9.85 -2.92
CA ASN A 282 18.05 -8.72 -2.25
C ASN A 282 17.20 -7.48 -2.48
N TYR A 283 17.18 -6.57 -1.51
CA TYR A 283 16.35 -5.37 -1.55
C TYR A 283 17.14 -4.16 -1.05
N LEU A 284 16.85 -3.00 -1.64
CA LEU A 284 17.33 -1.73 -1.15
C LEU A 284 16.12 -0.92 -0.69
N ILE A 285 15.93 -0.87 0.62
CA ILE A 285 14.75 -0.25 1.23
C ILE A 285 15.21 0.94 2.07
N GLN A 286 14.39 1.99 2.14
CA GLN A 286 14.67 3.15 2.98
C GLN A 286 14.76 2.73 4.46
N GLN A 287 15.57 3.42 5.25
CA GLN A 287 15.56 3.25 6.71
C GLN A 287 14.18 3.59 7.26
N ASN A 288 13.85 3.09 8.45
CA ASN A 288 12.65 3.49 9.18
C ASN A 288 13.05 4.27 10.44
N TRP A 289 12.22 5.21 10.86
CA TRP A 289 12.46 5.97 12.07
C TRP A 289 12.21 5.11 13.30
N ASP A 290 13.14 5.11 14.25
CA ASP A 290 12.97 4.44 15.53
C ASP A 290 12.35 5.43 16.55
N PRO A 291 11.14 5.18 17.06
CA PRO A 291 10.46 6.11 17.97
C PRO A 291 11.10 6.18 19.37
N GLU A 292 12.00 5.25 19.71
CA GLU A 292 12.71 5.25 20.99
C GLU A 292 14.05 6.00 20.89
N THR A 293 14.79 5.79 19.80
CA THR A 293 16.10 6.44 19.58
C THR A 293 16.02 7.70 18.73
N GLN A 294 14.83 8.04 18.20
CA GLN A 294 14.55 9.22 17.39
C GLN A 294 15.57 9.39 16.25
N SER A 295 15.76 8.31 15.48
CA SER A 295 16.74 8.26 14.40
C SER A 295 16.42 7.17 13.37
N CYS A 296 16.91 7.36 12.15
CA CYS A 296 16.76 6.38 11.08
C CYS A 296 17.62 5.14 11.32
N THR A 297 17.04 3.96 11.14
CA THR A 297 17.71 2.67 11.34
C THR A 297 17.26 1.62 10.32
N LEU A 298 18.08 0.57 10.14
CA LEU A 298 17.68 -0.66 9.44
C LEU A 298 17.17 -1.75 10.41
N GLY A 299 16.85 -1.34 11.65
CA GLY A 299 16.49 -2.21 12.76
C GLY A 299 17.72 -2.77 13.49
N GLU A 300 17.52 -3.20 14.74
CA GLU A 300 18.61 -3.74 15.56
C GLU A 300 19.23 -4.97 14.91
N SER A 301 20.52 -4.86 14.60
CA SER A 301 21.33 -5.91 14.00
C SER A 301 21.49 -7.08 14.97
N GLY A 302 20.54 -8.01 14.95
CA GLY A 302 20.86 -9.39 15.29
C GLY A 302 21.82 -9.89 14.22
N SER A 303 23.08 -10.11 14.60
CA SER A 303 24.17 -10.64 13.78
C SER A 303 23.69 -11.57 12.65
N HIS A 304 23.98 -11.19 11.40
CA HIS A 304 23.98 -12.13 10.28
C HIS A 304 24.78 -13.39 10.67
N PRO A 305 24.29 -14.62 10.38
CA PRO A 305 25.17 -15.78 10.37
C PRO A 305 26.15 -15.57 9.21
N SER A 306 27.33 -15.05 9.54
CA SER A 306 28.47 -15.09 8.63
C SER A 306 28.72 -16.56 8.29
N SER A 307 28.75 -16.84 6.99
CA SER A 307 29.22 -18.09 6.45
C SER A 307 30.58 -18.44 7.07
N SER A 308 30.64 -19.61 7.70
CA SER A 308 31.83 -20.46 7.86
C SER A 308 33.13 -19.87 7.30
N SER A 309 33.90 -19.18 8.14
CA SER A 309 35.34 -18.99 7.92
C SER A 309 36.10 -19.94 8.85
N THR A 310 36.76 -20.91 8.23
CA THR A 310 37.65 -21.87 8.86
C THR A 310 38.75 -21.14 9.62
N THR A 311 38.73 -21.22 10.95
CA THR A 311 39.88 -20.86 11.78
C THR A 311 40.31 -22.06 12.61
N THR A 312 41.48 -22.58 12.25
CA THR A 312 42.22 -23.64 12.92
C THR A 312 42.53 -23.22 14.36
N ALA A 313 41.84 -23.81 15.34
CA ALA A 313 42.16 -23.63 16.77
C ALA A 313 42.78 -24.90 17.36
N LYS A 314 43.92 -24.66 18.01
CA LYS A 314 44.83 -25.63 18.63
C LYS A 314 44.18 -26.30 19.85
N LYS A 315 44.36 -27.62 19.88
CA LYS A 315 44.06 -28.63 20.91
C LYS A 315 44.12 -28.14 22.37
N THR A 316 42.99 -28.23 23.06
CA THR A 316 42.92 -28.39 24.52
C THR A 316 41.97 -29.55 24.84
N THR A 317 42.51 -30.56 25.51
CA THR A 317 41.85 -31.84 25.84
C THR A 317 41.03 -31.69 27.12
N THR A 318 39.73 -31.99 27.06
CA THR A 318 38.93 -32.32 28.25
C THR A 318 38.09 -33.56 27.94
N THR A 319 38.32 -34.60 28.72
CA THR A 319 37.73 -35.94 28.60
C THR A 319 36.32 -35.96 29.17
N THR A 320 35.32 -36.38 28.37
CA THR A 320 33.98 -36.73 28.87
C THR A 320 33.61 -38.13 28.39
N THR A 321 33.46 -39.05 29.35
CA THR A 321 33.07 -40.44 29.16
C THR A 321 31.60 -40.54 28.74
N THR A 322 31.31 -41.25 27.65
CA THR A 322 29.95 -41.57 27.18
C THR A 322 29.62 -43.02 27.54
N THR A 323 28.51 -43.26 28.24
CA THR A 323 27.98 -44.61 28.50
C THR A 323 26.64 -44.76 27.75
N THR A 324 26.58 -45.71 26.82
CA THR A 324 25.39 -46.07 26.02
C THR A 324 24.54 -47.11 26.76
N ILE A 325 23.23 -46.91 26.87
CA ILE A 325 22.27 -47.95 27.32
C ILE A 325 21.18 -48.14 26.25
N LYS A 326 20.95 -49.41 25.90
CA LYS A 326 20.04 -49.97 24.88
C LYS A 326 18.56 -49.94 25.33
N PRO A 327 17.57 -49.85 24.42
CA PRO A 327 16.16 -49.76 24.80
C PRO A 327 15.54 -51.12 25.19
N THR A 328 14.60 -51.08 26.15
CA THR A 328 13.80 -52.20 26.62
C THR A 328 12.32 -51.94 26.33
N THR A 329 11.66 -52.92 25.71
CA THR A 329 10.24 -52.92 25.34
C THR A 329 9.41 -53.54 26.48
N THR A 330 8.28 -52.92 26.85
CA THR A 330 7.31 -53.52 27.79
C THR A 330 5.92 -53.50 27.15
N THR A 331 5.31 -54.68 27.05
CA THR A 331 3.95 -54.92 26.54
C THR A 331 2.99 -55.07 27.72
N THR A 332 1.84 -54.40 27.68
CA THR A 332 0.76 -54.55 28.67
C THR A 332 -0.53 -54.99 27.98
N THR A 333 -1.05 -56.14 28.38
CA THR A 333 -2.31 -56.74 27.91
C THR A 333 -3.48 -56.30 28.80
N ILE A 334 -4.59 -55.85 28.21
CA ILE A 334 -5.85 -55.54 28.94
C ILE A 334 -7.00 -56.37 28.37
N LYS A 335 -7.75 -57.03 29.26
CA LYS A 335 -8.90 -57.92 29.01
C LYS A 335 -10.21 -57.10 28.87
N PRO A 336 -11.20 -57.53 28.07
CA PRO A 336 -12.40 -56.73 27.81
C PRO A 336 -13.46 -56.82 28.91
N THR A 337 -14.15 -55.70 29.16
CA THR A 337 -15.35 -55.61 30.01
C THR A 337 -16.51 -55.07 29.18
N THR A 338 -17.62 -55.79 29.22
CA THR A 338 -18.88 -55.50 28.51
C THR A 338 -19.73 -54.51 29.32
N THR A 339 -20.22 -53.44 28.68
CA THR A 339 -21.30 -52.60 29.24
C THR A 339 -22.34 -52.32 28.16
N THR A 340 -23.59 -52.65 28.47
CA THR A 340 -24.78 -52.42 27.64
C THR A 340 -25.46 -51.14 28.11
N THR A 341 -25.67 -50.16 27.22
CA THR A 341 -26.63 -49.07 27.47
C THR A 341 -27.34 -48.66 26.17
N THR A 342 -28.62 -48.39 26.33
CA THR A 342 -29.75 -48.36 25.40
C THR A 342 -29.73 -47.20 24.39
N THR A 343 -30.01 -47.50 23.12
CA THR A 343 -30.11 -46.53 22.01
C THR A 343 -31.52 -45.93 21.91
N LYS A 344 -31.65 -44.60 21.95
CA LYS A 344 -32.84 -43.87 21.50
C LYS A 344 -32.60 -43.35 20.07
N LYS A 345 -33.56 -43.68 19.21
CA LYS A 345 -33.69 -43.43 17.77
C LYS A 345 -33.51 -41.96 17.38
N THR A 346 -32.55 -41.69 16.49
CA THR A 346 -32.57 -40.53 15.57
C THR A 346 -32.39 -41.06 14.16
N THR A 347 -33.44 -40.90 13.35
CA THR A 347 -33.47 -41.25 11.93
C THR A 347 -32.72 -40.16 11.16
N THR A 348 -31.71 -40.53 10.38
CA THR A 348 -31.21 -39.69 9.29
C THR A 348 -30.96 -40.57 8.08
N THR A 349 -31.77 -40.35 7.05
CA THR A 349 -31.80 -41.10 5.80
C THR A 349 -30.61 -40.67 4.94
N THR A 350 -29.67 -41.59 4.69
CA THR A 350 -28.58 -41.40 3.73
C THR A 350 -29.10 -41.66 2.31
N ILE A 351 -29.16 -40.62 1.48
CA ILE A 351 -29.48 -40.74 0.05
C ILE A 351 -28.15 -40.92 -0.71
N LYS A 352 -28.03 -42.04 -1.41
CA LYS A 352 -26.92 -42.40 -2.31
C LYS A 352 -26.95 -41.48 -3.56
N PRO A 353 -25.81 -40.99 -4.07
CA PRO A 353 -25.80 -40.23 -5.31
C PRO A 353 -26.08 -41.15 -6.50
N THR A 354 -27.13 -40.82 -7.25
CA THR A 354 -27.50 -41.46 -8.53
C THR A 354 -26.90 -40.64 -9.67
N THR A 355 -26.09 -41.27 -10.50
CA THR A 355 -25.53 -40.70 -11.73
C THR A 355 -26.60 -40.75 -12.82
N THR A 356 -27.11 -39.61 -13.26
CA THR A 356 -28.03 -39.52 -14.41
C THR A 356 -27.26 -38.98 -15.61
N THR A 357 -27.05 -39.83 -16.61
CA THR A 357 -26.53 -39.46 -17.93
C THR A 357 -27.70 -39.02 -18.80
N THR A 358 -27.74 -37.75 -19.19
CA THR A 358 -28.68 -37.25 -20.20
C THR A 358 -27.95 -37.11 -21.53
N THR A 359 -28.32 -37.94 -22.50
CA THR A 359 -27.90 -37.83 -23.90
C THR A 359 -28.91 -36.96 -24.65
N THR A 360 -28.48 -35.83 -25.21
CA THR A 360 -29.30 -35.03 -26.13
C THR A 360 -28.57 -34.90 -27.46
N THR A 361 -29.14 -35.48 -28.52
CA THR A 361 -28.63 -35.41 -29.90
C THR A 361 -29.46 -34.43 -30.74
N ILE A 362 -28.87 -33.25 -30.96
CA ILE A 362 -28.85 -32.31 -32.11
C ILE A 362 -30.08 -32.17 -33.03
N LYS A 363 -30.49 -30.91 -33.28
CA LYS A 363 -30.95 -30.42 -34.60
C LYS A 363 -30.08 -29.21 -35.02
N PRO A 364 -29.61 -29.11 -36.28
CA PRO A 364 -28.76 -28.01 -36.72
C PRO A 364 -29.54 -26.70 -36.82
N THR A 365 -29.01 -25.64 -36.22
CA THR A 365 -29.52 -24.27 -36.36
C THR A 365 -28.69 -23.56 -37.42
N THR A 366 -29.33 -23.12 -38.49
CA THR A 366 -28.76 -22.29 -39.54
C THR A 366 -28.49 -20.89 -38.98
N THR A 367 -27.23 -20.47 -38.92
CA THR A 367 -26.87 -19.09 -38.58
C THR A 367 -26.88 -18.27 -39.87
N THR A 368 -27.86 -17.38 -40.02
CA THR A 368 -27.85 -16.34 -41.05
C THR A 368 -27.00 -15.18 -40.54
N THR A 369 -25.85 -14.96 -41.18
CA THR A 369 -25.03 -13.76 -40.99
C THR A 369 -25.66 -12.62 -41.77
N THR A 370 -26.22 -11.62 -41.08
CA THR A 370 -26.59 -10.34 -41.70
C THR A 370 -25.37 -9.42 -41.68
N THR A 371 -24.72 -9.27 -42.82
CA THR A 371 -23.70 -8.25 -43.06
C THR A 371 -24.41 -6.93 -43.34
N THR A 372 -24.31 -5.95 -42.44
CA THR A 372 -24.71 -4.57 -42.73
C THR A 372 -23.53 -3.88 -43.42
N THR A 373 -23.63 -3.71 -44.74
CA THR A 373 -22.73 -2.88 -45.54
C THR A 373 -23.17 -1.43 -45.43
N THR A 374 -22.43 -0.59 -44.72
CA THR A 374 -22.59 0.86 -44.81
C THR A 374 -21.66 1.38 -45.91
N THR A 375 -22.24 1.77 -47.04
CA THR A 375 -21.54 2.45 -48.12
C THR A 375 -21.23 3.88 -47.68
N VAL A 376 -19.95 4.24 -47.57
CA VAL A 376 -19.50 5.63 -47.43
C VAL A 376 -18.95 6.05 -48.79
N GLU A 377 -19.53 7.09 -49.38
CA GLU A 377 -19.08 7.69 -50.64
C GLU A 377 -17.68 8.32 -50.50
N PRO A 378 -16.84 8.30 -51.54
CA PRO A 378 -15.49 8.87 -51.49
C PRO A 378 -15.55 10.39 -51.52
N ILE A 379 -14.98 11.03 -50.50
CA ILE A 379 -14.77 12.48 -50.47
C ILE A 379 -13.49 12.78 -51.28
N THR A 380 -13.67 13.33 -52.47
CA THR A 380 -12.62 13.92 -53.31
C THR A 380 -11.93 15.08 -52.59
N THR A 381 -10.63 14.98 -52.38
CA THR A 381 -9.77 16.09 -51.94
C THR A 381 -9.18 16.76 -53.18
N THR A 382 -9.72 17.94 -53.51
CA THR A 382 -9.10 18.87 -54.47
C THR A 382 -8.26 19.86 -53.68
N ALA A 383 -6.96 19.87 -53.93
CA ALA A 383 -6.05 20.88 -53.41
C ALA A 383 -5.97 22.07 -54.37
N GLU A 384 -6.08 23.30 -53.85
CA GLU A 384 -5.72 24.55 -54.52
C GLU A 384 -5.38 25.63 -53.46
N PRO A 385 -4.72 26.75 -53.82
CA PRO A 385 -3.36 27.02 -53.39
C PRO A 385 -3.21 28.01 -52.22
N ILE A 386 -1.99 28.00 -51.67
CA ILE A 386 -1.47 28.84 -50.59
C ILE A 386 -1.53 30.32 -50.98
N THR A 387 -2.18 31.13 -50.15
CA THR A 387 -2.03 32.59 -50.12
C THR A 387 -1.46 33.02 -48.76
N THR A 388 -0.41 33.80 -48.86
CA THR A 388 0.41 34.38 -47.79
C THR A 388 -0.40 35.37 -46.95
N ALA A 389 -0.35 35.26 -45.62
CA ALA A 389 -0.83 36.28 -44.70
C ALA A 389 0.15 36.49 -43.54
N GLU A 390 0.74 37.68 -43.57
CA GLU A 390 1.29 38.55 -42.52
C GLU A 390 1.50 38.02 -41.09
N THR A 391 2.74 38.21 -40.65
CA THR A 391 3.26 38.10 -39.29
C THR A 391 2.59 39.11 -38.36
N ALA A 392 1.85 38.65 -37.35
CA ALA A 392 1.43 39.46 -36.22
C ALA A 392 2.31 39.13 -35.00
N THR A 393 3.17 40.08 -34.63
CA THR A 393 4.02 40.05 -33.45
C THR A 393 3.19 40.32 -32.20
N THR A 394 2.97 39.32 -31.35
CA THR A 394 2.45 39.54 -30.00
C THR A 394 3.60 39.86 -29.05
N VAL A 395 3.57 41.08 -28.51
CA VAL A 395 4.45 41.57 -27.45
C VAL A 395 4.02 40.92 -26.13
N GLU A 396 4.91 40.15 -25.53
CA GLU A 396 4.74 39.55 -24.20
C GLU A 396 5.17 40.57 -23.14
N THR A 397 4.21 41.13 -22.41
CA THR A 397 4.48 42.05 -21.30
C THR A 397 4.75 41.24 -20.04
N ALA A 398 6.02 41.21 -19.61
CA ALA A 398 6.42 40.61 -18.33
C ALA A 398 5.86 41.44 -17.15
N THR A 399 4.95 40.86 -16.37
CA THR A 399 4.58 41.38 -15.05
C THR A 399 5.51 40.78 -13.99
N SER A 400 6.30 41.62 -13.35
CA SER A 400 7.18 41.26 -12.24
C SER A 400 6.38 40.83 -11.00
N VAL A 401 6.74 39.68 -10.42
CA VAL A 401 6.26 39.24 -9.09
C VAL A 401 6.84 40.18 -8.02
N PRO A 402 6.03 40.74 -7.10
CA PRO A 402 6.54 41.60 -6.05
C PRO A 402 7.29 40.79 -4.98
N THR A 403 8.46 41.29 -4.57
CA THR A 403 9.24 40.76 -3.45
C THR A 403 8.66 41.27 -2.12
N ALA A 404 8.27 40.37 -1.21
CA ALA A 404 7.75 40.73 0.11
C ALA A 404 8.85 41.33 1.01
N THR A 405 8.59 42.48 1.64
CA THR A 405 9.58 43.25 2.42
C THR A 405 9.25 43.38 3.92
N THR A 406 8.28 42.64 4.47
CA THR A 406 7.97 42.70 5.91
C THR A 406 7.61 41.33 6.53
N PRO A 407 8.03 41.05 7.79
CA PRO A 407 7.60 39.86 8.53
C PRO A 407 6.09 39.85 8.79
N CYS A 408 5.47 38.67 8.81
CA CYS A 408 4.03 38.50 8.99
C CYS A 408 3.54 38.84 10.40
N ASP A 409 2.36 39.44 10.47
CA ASP A 409 1.58 39.64 11.70
C ASP A 409 0.76 38.37 12.02
N MET A 410 0.99 37.77 13.19
CA MET A 410 0.35 36.53 13.63
C MET A 410 -1.12 36.71 14.05
N THR A 411 -1.65 37.94 14.01
CA THR A 411 -3.07 38.22 14.24
C THR A 411 -3.90 38.28 12.95
N ASP A 412 -3.26 38.23 11.78
CA ASP A 412 -3.95 38.16 10.50
C ASP A 412 -4.27 36.71 10.11
N PHE A 413 -5.57 36.43 9.96
CA PHE A 413 -6.10 35.12 9.58
C PHE A 413 -5.58 34.65 8.22
N CYS A 414 -5.24 35.57 7.30
CA CYS A 414 -4.67 35.22 6.00
C CYS A 414 -3.27 34.62 6.16
N CYS A 415 -2.41 35.23 6.98
CA CYS A 415 -1.04 34.74 7.14
C CYS A 415 -0.98 33.41 7.92
N MET A 416 -1.94 33.16 8.82
CA MET A 416 -2.02 31.89 9.56
C MET A 416 -2.31 30.68 8.64
N TYR A 417 -2.95 30.89 7.49
CA TYR A 417 -3.36 29.81 6.57
C TYR A 417 -2.57 29.74 5.27
N LEU A 418 -2.03 30.86 4.77
CA LEU A 418 -1.36 30.95 3.47
C LEU A 418 0.13 31.33 3.55
N GLY A 419 0.65 31.61 4.76
CA GLY A 419 2.03 32.05 4.97
C GLY A 419 2.31 33.43 4.34
N HIS A 420 3.58 33.73 4.07
CA HIS A 420 4.04 35.02 3.51
C HIS A 420 3.54 35.35 2.09
N TYR A 421 2.56 34.61 1.57
CA TYR A 421 1.95 34.80 0.26
C TYR A 421 0.50 35.30 0.38
N CYS A 422 0.26 36.18 1.35
CA CYS A 422 -0.73 37.25 1.28
C CYS A 422 0.02 38.53 0.85
#